data_AF-A0AAV7HK12-F1
#
_entry.id   AF-A0AAV7HK12-F1
#
_cell.length_a   1.000
_cell.length_b   1.000
_cell.length_c   1.000
_cell.angle_alpha   90.00
_cell.angle_beta   90.00
_cell.angle_gamma   90.00
#
_symmetry.space_group_name_H-M   'P 1'
#
loop_
_entity.id
_entity.type
_entity.pdbx_description
1 polymer ?
#
loop_
_entity_poly.entity_id
_entity_poly.type
_entity_poly.pdbx_seq_one_letter_code
_entity_poly.pdbx_strand_id
1 'polypeptide(L)'
;MGREPTPAELHSHTHKRQEDQQWIDERARRAYEDYTRLRESQAAAGEGSSAGSTDYSDYRTWSQAVGGMQYGRVYGLGSQAYAYEGQSSSGGSFSSSTQESLYTQQIAALTAKLEQVRKAQADWQMQMQQQQMQMQQQQMQIQQQQAQMLEEMRKMREQISSGRSIAEDETESE
;
A
#
# COMPACT_ATOMS: atom_id res chain seq x y z
N MET A 1 17.45 -27.47 0.74
CA MET A 1 16.30 -28.41 0.84
C MET A 1 15.75 -28.27 2.25
N GLY A 2 14.76 -27.39 2.44
CA GLY A 2 14.14 -27.15 3.76
C GLY A 2 12.77 -27.83 3.80
N ARG A 3 12.56 -28.72 4.76
CA ARG A 3 11.23 -29.23 5.08
C ARG A 3 10.43 -28.09 5.70
N GLU A 4 9.15 -27.97 5.37
CA GLU A 4 8.27 -27.05 6.08
C GLU A 4 8.17 -27.48 7.56
N PRO A 5 8.30 -26.54 8.51
CA PRO A 5 8.19 -26.85 9.92
C PRO A 5 6.79 -27.36 10.23
N THR A 6 6.70 -28.39 11.06
CA THR A 6 5.41 -28.89 11.55
C THR A 6 4.73 -27.84 12.44
N PRO A 7 3.40 -27.88 12.58
CA PRO A 7 2.67 -26.98 13.47
C PRO A 7 3.21 -26.93 14.91
N ALA A 8 3.64 -28.08 15.44
CA ALA A 8 4.20 -28.17 16.79
C ALA A 8 5.60 -27.54 16.91
N GLU A 9 6.43 -27.64 15.85
CA GLU A 9 7.74 -26.96 15.78
C GLU A 9 7.57 -25.45 15.70
N LEU A 10 6.65 -24.98 14.86
CA LEU A 10 6.34 -23.55 14.73
C LEU A 10 5.82 -22.97 16.06
N HIS A 11 4.93 -23.70 16.73
CA HIS A 11 4.40 -23.30 18.03
C HIS A 11 5.49 -23.26 19.11
N SER A 12 6.36 -24.27 19.16
CA SER A 12 7.49 -24.28 20.10
C SER A 12 8.47 -23.14 19.84
N HIS A 13 8.76 -22.82 18.57
CA HIS A 13 9.65 -21.72 18.21
C HIS A 13 9.08 -20.34 18.59
N THR A 14 7.76 -20.17 18.49
CA THR A 14 7.10 -18.87 18.71
C THR A 14 6.65 -18.65 20.16
N HIS A 15 6.40 -19.71 20.92
CA HIS A 15 5.83 -19.64 22.27
C HIS A 15 6.75 -20.18 23.37
N LYS A 16 8.04 -20.40 23.08
CA LYS A 16 9.08 -20.63 24.09
C LYS A 16 10.10 -19.51 24.11
N ARG A 17 10.57 -19.17 25.31
CA ARG A 17 11.69 -18.22 25.47
C ARG A 17 12.98 -18.91 24.99
N GLN A 18 13.82 -18.20 24.25
CA GLN A 18 15.04 -18.79 23.67
C GLN A 18 16.07 -19.18 24.74
N GLU A 19 16.11 -18.41 25.83
CA GLU A 19 17.08 -18.50 26.94
C GLU A 19 16.92 -19.76 27.81
N ASP A 20 15.69 -20.14 28.16
CA ASP A 20 15.40 -21.24 29.10
C ASP A 20 14.45 -22.31 28.52
N GLN A 21 13.99 -22.13 27.27
CA GLN A 21 13.03 -23.00 26.57
C GLN A 21 11.69 -23.17 27.33
N GLN A 22 11.36 -22.27 28.25
CA GLN A 22 10.09 -22.27 28.96
C GLN A 22 8.98 -21.66 28.11
N TRP A 23 7.76 -22.17 28.32
CA TRP A 23 6.56 -21.63 27.68
C TRP A 23 6.30 -20.20 28.14
N ILE A 24 5.99 -19.32 27.20
CA ILE A 24 5.69 -17.91 27.47
C ILE A 24 4.37 -17.77 28.26
N ASP A 25 3.42 -18.67 28.04
CA ASP A 25 2.15 -18.71 28.77
C ASP A 25 1.62 -20.15 28.97
N GLU A 26 0.66 -20.28 29.88
CA GLU A 26 0.01 -21.55 30.23
C GLU A 26 -0.83 -22.13 29.08
N ARG A 27 -1.37 -21.27 28.20
CA ARG A 27 -2.19 -21.70 27.06
C ARG A 27 -1.33 -22.41 26.02
N ALA A 28 -0.14 -21.89 25.75
CA ALA A 28 0.82 -22.44 24.82
C ALA A 28 1.34 -23.78 25.30
N ARG A 29 1.60 -23.90 26.61
CA ARG A 29 1.95 -25.17 27.26
C ARG A 29 0.85 -26.22 27.06
N ARG A 30 -0.39 -25.89 27.44
CA ARG A 30 -1.54 -26.81 27.34
C ARG A 30 -1.80 -27.26 25.91
N ALA A 31 -1.75 -26.33 24.95
CA ALA A 31 -1.91 -26.66 23.53
C ALA A 31 -0.92 -27.74 23.05
N TYR A 32 0.35 -27.63 23.46
CA TYR A 32 1.38 -28.60 23.09
C TYR A 32 1.22 -29.95 23.81
N GLU A 33 0.87 -29.93 25.10
CA GLU A 33 0.59 -31.14 25.88
C GLU A 33 -0.62 -31.90 25.33
N ASP A 34 -1.70 -31.19 24.98
CA ASP A 34 -2.90 -31.77 24.39
C ASP A 34 -2.61 -32.37 23.00
N TYR A 35 -1.83 -31.69 22.16
CA TYR A 35 -1.36 -32.23 20.88
C TYR A 35 -0.56 -33.51 21.07
N THR A 36 0.40 -33.51 22.00
CA THR A 36 1.24 -34.68 22.28
C THR A 36 0.39 -35.86 22.72
N ARG A 37 -0.54 -35.63 23.65
CA ARG A 37 -1.48 -36.66 24.15
C ARG A 37 -2.35 -37.24 23.03
N LEU A 38 -2.88 -36.38 22.15
CA LEU A 38 -3.70 -36.83 21.01
C LEU A 38 -2.87 -37.68 20.04
N ARG A 39 -1.66 -37.23 19.70
CA ARG A 39 -0.76 -37.94 18.78
C ARG A 39 -0.37 -39.31 19.32
N GLU A 40 -0.05 -39.40 20.61
CA GLU A 40 0.24 -40.68 21.29
C GLU A 40 -0.99 -41.60 21.30
N SER A 41 -2.17 -41.06 21.55
CA SER A 41 -3.42 -41.85 21.52
C SER A 41 -3.72 -42.43 20.14
N GLN A 42 -3.48 -41.67 19.07
CA GLN A 42 -3.63 -42.12 17.69
C GLN A 42 -2.61 -43.20 17.33
N ALA A 43 -1.35 -43.03 17.76
CA ALA A 43 -0.31 -44.03 17.57
C ALA A 43 -0.62 -45.36 18.30
N ALA A 44 -1.18 -45.28 19.52
CA ALA A 44 -1.57 -46.44 20.31
C ALA A 44 -2.82 -47.16 19.76
N ALA A 45 -3.73 -46.43 19.12
CA ALA A 45 -4.95 -46.97 18.50
C ALA A 45 -4.70 -47.77 17.21
N GLY A 46 -3.44 -47.85 16.73
CA GLY A 46 -3.11 -48.58 15.52
C GLY A 46 -3.64 -47.94 14.24
N GLU A 47 -4.01 -46.66 14.27
CA GLU A 47 -4.30 -45.85 13.08
C GLU A 47 -2.98 -45.52 12.35
N GLY A 48 -2.29 -46.58 11.92
CA GLY A 48 -1.10 -46.51 11.11
C GLY A 48 -1.47 -46.07 9.70
N SER A 49 -1.28 -44.78 9.44
CA SER A 49 -0.86 -44.25 8.14
C SER A 49 -1.62 -44.80 6.92
N SER A 50 -2.85 -44.32 6.71
CA SER A 50 -3.32 -44.14 5.33
C SER A 50 -2.34 -43.18 4.65
N ALA A 51 -1.92 -43.49 3.42
CA ALA A 51 -0.86 -42.83 2.65
C ALA A 51 -1.17 -41.36 2.25
N GLY A 52 -1.65 -40.55 3.19
CA GLY A 52 -1.69 -39.10 3.13
C GLY A 52 -0.41 -38.51 3.71
N SER A 53 -0.06 -37.31 3.26
CA SER A 53 1.12 -36.58 3.75
C SER A 53 1.13 -36.53 5.28
N THR A 54 2.25 -36.97 5.90
CA THR A 54 2.46 -36.89 7.35
C THR A 54 2.16 -35.49 7.90
N ASP A 55 2.43 -34.46 7.11
CA ASP A 55 2.22 -33.06 7.46
C ASP A 55 0.71 -32.70 7.59
N TYR A 56 -0.17 -33.35 6.83
CA TYR A 56 -1.62 -33.16 6.93
C TYR A 56 -2.21 -33.86 8.17
N SER A 57 -1.65 -35.02 8.54
CA SER A 57 -2.01 -35.71 9.78
C SER A 57 -1.63 -34.86 10.99
N ASP A 58 -0.42 -34.29 11.00
CA ASP A 58 0.06 -33.44 12.09
C ASP A 58 -0.79 -32.17 12.26
N TYR A 59 -1.19 -31.53 11.15
CA TYR A 59 -2.12 -30.39 11.18
C TYR A 59 -3.48 -30.75 11.80
N ARG A 60 -4.08 -31.88 11.40
CA ARG A 60 -5.38 -32.31 11.93
C ARG A 60 -5.31 -32.53 13.44
N THR A 61 -4.27 -33.23 13.90
CA THR A 61 -4.06 -33.50 15.32
C THR A 61 -3.83 -32.20 16.10
N TRP A 62 -3.07 -31.26 15.54
CA TRP A 62 -2.88 -29.93 16.13
C TRP A 62 -4.19 -29.14 16.21
N SER A 63 -4.92 -29.06 15.11
CA SER A 63 -6.21 -28.36 15.04
C SER A 63 -7.16 -28.90 16.09
N GLN A 64 -7.26 -30.22 16.24
CA GLN A 64 -8.09 -30.85 17.27
C GLN A 64 -7.64 -30.48 18.69
N ALA A 65 -6.33 -30.47 18.97
CA ALA A 65 -5.80 -30.12 20.28
C ALA A 65 -6.11 -28.68 20.69
N VAL A 66 -6.10 -27.74 19.75
CA VAL A 66 -6.33 -26.32 20.04
C VAL A 66 -7.79 -25.87 19.92
N GLY A 67 -8.72 -26.81 19.73
CA GLY A 67 -10.17 -26.52 19.66
C GLY A 67 -10.68 -26.15 18.27
N GLY A 68 -9.95 -26.54 17.23
CA GLY A 68 -10.33 -26.38 15.83
C GLY A 68 -10.05 -24.98 15.28
N MET A 69 -10.61 -24.74 14.08
CA MET A 69 -10.47 -23.47 13.39
C MET A 69 -11.50 -22.46 13.92
N GLN A 70 -11.01 -21.30 14.37
CA GLN A 70 -11.81 -20.19 14.87
C GLN A 70 -11.60 -18.99 13.95
N TYR A 71 -12.69 -18.48 13.35
CA TYR A 71 -12.65 -17.37 12.38
C TYR A 71 -11.62 -17.56 11.24
N GLY A 72 -11.49 -18.78 10.72
CA GLY A 72 -10.55 -19.11 9.64
C GLY A 72 -9.08 -19.16 10.08
N ARG A 73 -8.80 -19.24 11.39
CA ARG A 73 -7.44 -19.34 11.95
C ARG A 73 -7.35 -20.47 12.95
N VAL A 74 -6.20 -21.13 12.97
CA VAL A 74 -5.85 -22.13 14.00
C VAL A 74 -4.82 -21.49 14.94
N TYR A 75 -5.06 -21.61 16.25
CA TYR A 75 -4.16 -21.07 17.27
C TYR A 75 -2.76 -21.71 17.13
N GLY A 76 -1.72 -20.88 17.20
CA GLY A 76 -0.32 -21.30 17.03
C GLY A 76 0.18 -21.37 15.58
N LEU A 77 -0.69 -21.25 14.56
CA LEU A 77 -0.30 -21.41 13.13
C LEU A 77 -0.25 -20.12 12.32
N GLY A 78 -0.85 -19.04 12.81
CA GLY A 78 -0.87 -17.76 12.08
C GLY A 78 -1.44 -17.90 10.65
N SER A 79 -0.75 -17.35 9.65
CA SER A 79 -1.13 -17.45 8.23
C SER A 79 -0.80 -18.81 7.59
N GLN A 80 -0.06 -19.69 8.27
CA GLN A 80 0.29 -21.02 7.73
C GLN A 80 -0.87 -22.03 7.82
N ALA A 81 -1.93 -21.73 8.60
CA ALA A 81 -3.12 -22.58 8.66
C ALA A 81 -3.74 -22.84 7.27
N TYR A 82 -3.66 -21.86 6.36
CA TYR A 82 -4.15 -21.98 4.99
C TYR A 82 -3.37 -22.98 4.12
N ALA A 83 -2.08 -23.21 4.41
CA ALA A 83 -1.25 -24.14 3.63
C ALA A 83 -1.72 -25.60 3.78
N TYR A 84 -2.34 -25.93 4.92
CA TYR A 84 -2.82 -27.29 5.21
C TYR A 84 -4.27 -27.55 4.77
N GLU A 85 -5.07 -26.51 4.55
CA GLU A 85 -6.47 -26.64 4.08
C GLU A 85 -6.53 -27.23 2.66
N GLY A 86 -5.57 -26.86 1.80
CA GLY A 86 -5.46 -27.35 0.42
C GLY A 86 -4.99 -28.80 0.26
N GLN A 87 -4.57 -29.47 1.35
CA GLN A 87 -4.03 -30.85 1.28
C GLN A 87 -5.10 -31.94 1.48
N SER A 88 -6.35 -31.56 1.80
CA SER A 88 -7.51 -32.45 1.85
C SER A 88 -7.98 -32.80 0.43
N SER A 89 -7.28 -33.69 -0.26
CA SER A 89 -7.66 -34.06 -1.63
C SER A 89 -9.01 -34.78 -1.67
N SER A 90 -9.91 -34.29 -2.54
CA SER A 90 -11.22 -34.83 -2.99
C SER A 90 -12.50 -34.48 -2.17
N GLY A 91 -13.22 -33.46 -2.65
CA GLY A 91 -14.64 -33.26 -2.31
C GLY A 91 -15.15 -31.82 -2.31
N GLY A 92 -15.18 -31.13 -3.46
CA GLY A 92 -16.00 -29.92 -3.64
C GLY A 92 -15.29 -28.74 -4.31
N SER A 93 -15.13 -28.79 -5.63
CA SER A 93 -14.71 -27.64 -6.45
C SER A 93 -15.80 -26.55 -6.56
N PHE A 94 -16.26 -25.97 -5.45
CA PHE A 94 -17.29 -24.92 -5.50
C PHE A 94 -17.11 -23.70 -4.58
N SER A 95 -15.94 -23.49 -3.96
CA SER A 95 -15.70 -22.27 -3.17
C SER A 95 -14.41 -21.50 -3.50
N SER A 96 -13.37 -22.18 -4.04
CA SER A 96 -12.10 -21.51 -4.38
C SER A 96 -12.21 -20.49 -5.51
N SER A 97 -13.00 -20.79 -6.56
CA SER A 97 -13.16 -19.89 -7.71
C SER A 97 -13.88 -18.59 -7.36
N THR A 98 -14.85 -18.65 -6.45
CA THR A 98 -15.62 -17.48 -6.00
C THR A 98 -14.74 -16.51 -5.20
N GLN A 99 -13.91 -17.03 -4.30
CA GLN A 99 -13.03 -16.20 -3.48
C GLN A 99 -11.90 -15.56 -4.31
N GLU A 100 -11.31 -16.31 -5.23
CA GLU A 100 -10.29 -15.80 -6.17
C GLU A 100 -10.86 -14.73 -7.12
N SER A 101 -12.09 -14.93 -7.59
CA SER A 101 -12.83 -13.93 -8.38
C SER A 101 -13.08 -12.63 -7.60
N LEU A 102 -13.45 -12.72 -6.33
CA LEU A 102 -13.67 -11.55 -5.46
C LEU A 102 -12.38 -10.76 -5.22
N TYR A 103 -11.26 -11.43 -4.94
CA TYR A 103 -9.96 -10.74 -4.79
C TYR A 103 -9.51 -10.09 -6.08
N THR A 104 -9.68 -10.76 -7.23
CA THR A 104 -9.35 -10.21 -8.54
C THR A 104 -10.16 -8.95 -8.84
N GLN A 105 -11.46 -8.97 -8.54
CA GLN A 105 -12.33 -7.81 -8.71
C GLN A 105 -11.94 -6.65 -7.78
N GLN A 106 -11.56 -6.94 -6.53
CA GLN A 106 -11.12 -5.92 -5.59
C GLN A 106 -9.79 -5.27 -6.03
N ILE A 107 -8.83 -6.07 -6.51
CA ILE A 107 -7.55 -5.58 -7.03
C ILE A 107 -7.77 -4.72 -8.27
N ALA A 108 -8.63 -5.14 -9.20
CA ALA A 108 -8.99 -4.35 -10.38
C ALA A 108 -9.63 -3.01 -9.99
N ALA A 109 -10.57 -3.03 -9.05
CA ALA A 109 -11.24 -1.81 -8.57
C ALA A 109 -10.27 -0.84 -7.88
N LEU A 110 -9.34 -1.34 -7.06
CA LEU A 110 -8.31 -0.53 -6.42
C LEU A 110 -7.32 0.05 -7.43
N THR A 111 -6.92 -0.75 -8.42
CA THR A 111 -6.02 -0.33 -9.50
C THR A 111 -6.65 0.81 -10.30
N ALA A 112 -7.93 0.68 -10.68
CA ALA A 112 -8.67 1.73 -11.38
C ALA A 112 -8.77 3.03 -10.56
N LYS A 113 -9.00 2.94 -9.24
CA LYS A 113 -9.01 4.10 -8.35
C LYS A 113 -7.65 4.79 -8.26
N LEU A 114 -6.55 4.02 -8.18
CA LEU A 114 -5.20 4.58 -8.16
C LEU A 114 -4.87 5.31 -9.47
N GLU A 115 -5.25 4.75 -10.62
CA GLU A 115 -5.09 5.42 -11.91
C GLU A 115 -5.91 6.70 -11.99
N GLN A 116 -7.16 6.69 -11.51
CA GLN A 116 -8.01 7.87 -11.47
C GLN A 116 -7.38 9.00 -10.63
N VAL A 117 -6.85 8.66 -9.44
CA VAL A 117 -6.16 9.63 -8.58
C VAL A 117 -4.91 10.18 -9.26
N ARG A 118 -4.10 9.33 -9.90
CA ARG A 118 -2.91 9.79 -10.65
C ARG A 118 -3.27 10.74 -11.79
N LYS A 119 -4.34 10.44 -12.53
CA LYS A 119 -4.83 11.31 -13.61
C LYS A 119 -5.30 12.66 -13.06
N ALA A 120 -6.12 12.65 -12.02
CA ALA A 120 -6.58 13.89 -11.38
C ALA A 120 -5.41 14.74 -10.84
N GLN A 121 -4.37 14.08 -10.31
CA GLN A 121 -3.15 14.76 -9.85
C GLN A 121 -2.39 15.42 -11.02
N ALA A 122 -2.25 14.72 -12.16
CA ALA A 122 -1.62 15.27 -13.35
C ALA A 122 -2.41 16.45 -13.92
N ASP A 123 -3.74 16.33 -13.98
CA ASP A 123 -4.64 17.39 -14.46
C ASP A 123 -4.52 18.65 -13.57
N TRP A 124 -4.48 18.48 -12.24
CA TRP A 124 -4.28 19.58 -11.30
C TRP A 124 -2.90 20.25 -11.45
N GLN A 125 -1.83 19.47 -11.63
CA GLN A 125 -0.50 20.01 -11.88
C GLN A 125 -0.44 20.82 -13.17
N MET A 126 -1.08 20.32 -14.24
CA MET A 126 -1.16 21.03 -15.52
C MET A 126 -1.96 22.33 -15.39
N GLN A 127 -3.08 22.32 -14.65
CA GLN A 127 -3.87 23.53 -14.40
C GLN A 127 -3.07 24.59 -13.62
N MET A 128 -2.33 24.19 -12.59
CA MET A 128 -1.47 25.10 -11.82
C MET A 128 -0.36 25.70 -12.68
N GLN A 129 0.27 24.88 -13.54
CA GLN A 129 1.29 25.36 -14.46
C GLN A 129 0.72 26.34 -15.49
N GLN A 130 -0.48 26.06 -16.00
CA GLN A 130 -1.18 26.97 -16.92
C GLN A 130 -1.51 28.30 -16.25
N GLN A 131 -1.99 28.29 -15.01
CA GLN A 131 -2.24 29.52 -14.24
C GLN A 131 -0.96 30.32 -14.01
N GLN A 132 0.16 29.67 -13.66
CA GLN A 132 1.45 30.36 -13.52
C GLN A 132 1.88 31.01 -14.84
N MET A 133 1.71 30.31 -15.96
CA MET A 133 2.07 30.83 -17.27
C MET A 133 1.18 32.02 -17.68
N GLN A 134 -0.11 31.96 -17.39
CA GLN A 134 -1.02 33.10 -17.60
C GLN A 134 -0.63 34.31 -16.74
N MET A 135 -0.30 34.10 -15.47
CA MET A 135 0.17 35.17 -14.58
C MET A 135 1.46 35.81 -15.10
N GLN A 136 2.44 35.00 -15.54
CA GLN A 136 3.66 35.53 -16.15
C GLN A 136 3.38 36.33 -17.42
N GLN A 137 2.47 35.86 -18.29
CA GLN A 137 2.08 36.61 -19.48
C GLN A 137 1.41 37.94 -19.14
N GLN A 138 0.50 37.97 -18.17
CA GLN A 138 -0.12 39.21 -17.72
C GLN A 138 0.92 40.18 -17.15
N GLN A 139 1.84 39.68 -16.33
CA GLN A 139 2.92 40.50 -15.78
C GLN A 139 3.82 41.08 -16.89
N MET A 140 4.12 40.29 -17.93
CA MET A 140 4.87 40.74 -19.09
C MET A 140 4.10 41.81 -19.89
N GLN A 141 2.79 41.64 -20.08
CA GLN A 141 1.95 42.66 -20.73
C GLN A 141 1.94 43.97 -19.95
N ILE A 142 1.81 43.90 -18.62
CA ILE A 142 1.85 45.09 -17.75
C ILE A 142 3.22 45.78 -17.87
N GLN A 143 4.33 45.03 -17.85
CA GLN A 143 5.66 45.61 -18.04
C GLN A 143 5.81 46.27 -19.41
N GLN A 144 5.30 45.66 -20.49
CA GLN A 144 5.34 46.27 -21.81
C GLN A 144 4.52 47.56 -21.88
N GLN A 145 3.33 47.59 -21.29
CA GLN A 145 2.51 48.80 -21.22
C GLN A 145 3.20 49.92 -20.43
N GLN A 146 3.84 49.57 -19.30
CA GLN A 146 4.64 50.53 -18.52
C GLN A 146 5.81 51.07 -19.34
N ALA A 147 6.54 50.21 -20.05
CA ALA A 147 7.65 50.62 -20.91
C ALA A 147 7.20 51.54 -22.06
N GLN A 148 6.07 51.21 -22.70
CA GLN A 148 5.48 52.06 -23.74
C GLN A 148 5.06 53.42 -23.19
N MET A 149 4.41 53.47 -22.02
CA MET A 149 4.02 54.72 -21.39
C MET A 149 5.25 55.59 -21.04
N LEU A 150 6.31 54.98 -20.53
CA LEU A 150 7.57 55.68 -20.26
C LEU A 150 8.20 56.26 -21.53
N GLU A 151 8.19 55.49 -22.62
CA GLU A 151 8.73 55.94 -23.90
C GLU A 151 7.90 57.09 -24.51
N GLU A 152 6.57 57.03 -24.42
CA GLU A 152 5.69 58.12 -24.83
C GLU A 152 5.90 59.38 -23.96
N MET A 153 6.06 59.23 -22.64
CA MET A 153 6.43 60.35 -21.76
C MET A 153 7.80 60.94 -22.14
N ARG A 154 8.78 60.11 -22.50
CA ARG A 154 10.10 60.56 -22.96
C ARG A 154 9.98 61.40 -24.24
N LYS A 155 9.24 60.92 -25.24
CA LYS A 155 8.99 61.66 -26.49
C LYS A 155 8.27 62.99 -26.23
N MET A 156 7.25 62.98 -25.37
CA MET A 156 6.51 64.19 -25.02
C MET A 156 7.43 65.23 -24.34
N ARG A 157 8.31 64.79 -23.43
CA ARG A 157 9.32 65.66 -22.80
C ARG A 157 10.28 66.26 -23.82
N GLU A 158 10.72 65.47 -24.80
CA GLU A 158 11.61 65.93 -25.87
C GLU A 158 10.93 66.95 -26.79
N GLN A 159 9.66 66.75 -27.12
CA GLN A 159 8.87 67.71 -27.91
C GLN A 159 8.69 69.05 -27.19
N ILE A 160 8.40 69.03 -25.88
CA ILE A 160 8.29 70.26 -25.07
C ILE A 160 9.64 70.97 -24.96
N SER A 161 10.74 70.21 -24.78
CA SER A 161 12.09 70.76 -24.75
C SER A 161 12.52 71.37 -26.09
N SER A 162 12.11 70.77 -27.21
CA SER A 162 12.37 71.28 -28.56
C SER A 162 11.52 72.52 -28.88
N GLY A 163 10.24 72.53 -28.49
CA GLY A 163 9.33 73.66 -28.72
C GLY A 163 9.63 74.88 -27.84
N ARG A 164 10.18 74.68 -26.64
CA ARG A 164 10.55 75.79 -25.73
C ARG A 164 11.80 76.55 -26.19
N SER A 165 12.70 75.92 -26.95
CA SER A 165 13.89 76.61 -27.49
C SER A 165 13.57 77.65 -28.57
N ILE A 166 12.37 77.62 -29.17
CA ILE A 166 11.94 78.57 -30.21
C ILE A 166 11.26 79.80 -29.59
N ALA A 167 10.73 79.70 -28.36
CA ALA A 167 9.97 80.78 -27.73
C ALA A 167 10.82 81.73 -26.87
N GLU A 168 12.07 81.36 -26.55
CA GLU A 168 12.96 82.19 -25.71
C GLU A 168 13.98 83.01 -26.55
N ASP A 169 13.97 82.91 -27.89
CA ASP A 169 14.91 83.64 -28.79
C ASP A 169 14.26 84.84 -29.52
N GLU A 170 12.97 85.15 -29.27
CA GLU A 170 12.27 86.30 -29.89
C GLU A 170 11.94 87.46 -28.92
N THR A 171 12.44 87.44 -27.68
CA THR A 171 12.17 88.51 -26.69
C THR A 171 13.36 89.40 -26.33
N GLU A 172 14.46 89.35 -27.07
CA GLU A 172 15.64 90.21 -26.82
C GLU A 172 16.12 90.88 -28.11
N SER A 173 15.29 91.72 -28.71
CA SER A 173 15.69 92.72 -29.73
C SER A 173 14.61 93.81 -29.84
N GLU A 174 14.60 94.72 -28.86
CA GLU A 174 14.08 96.10 -29.02
C GLU A 174 15.25 97.09 -28.93
#